data_AF-A0A258JX99-F1
#
_entry.id   AF-A0A258JX99-F1
#
_cell.length_a   1.000
_cell.length_b   1.000
_cell.length_c   1.000
_cell.angle_alpha   90.00
_cell.angle_beta   90.00
_cell.angle_gamma   90.00
#
_symmetry.space_group_name_H-M   'P 1'
#
loop_
_entity.id
_entity.type
_entity.pdbx_description
1 polymer ?
#
loop_
_entity_poly.entity_id
_entity_poly.type
_entity_poly.pdbx_seq_one_letter_code
_entity_poly.pdbx_strand_id
1 'polypeptide(L)'
;MGNLIFNKSNDYCLQTPLFSITNTHVVFHSKQQELQFDLNLISNVRLIKNRVFYINILLTGIGVLCYFGITIFFEPFPSPYYFPFFLIAILYLSFLYKQFSYKLLINKQYLAFHELKVSPKNITHAQYFIALYKKSCKK
;
A
#
# COMPACT_ATOMS: atom_id res chain seq x y z
N MET A 1 -33.26 -14.45 0.85
CA MET A 1 -31.85 -14.85 0.67
C MET A 1 -31.16 -13.72 -0.07
N GLY A 2 -30.39 -12.88 0.64
CA GLY A 2 -29.86 -11.63 0.10
C GLY A 2 -28.37 -11.70 -0.18
N ASN A 3 -27.97 -11.32 -1.39
CA ASN A 3 -26.58 -10.96 -1.71
C ASN A 3 -26.24 -9.66 -0.95
N LEU A 4 -25.27 -9.69 -0.05
CA LEU A 4 -24.79 -8.47 0.62
C LEU A 4 -23.75 -7.79 -0.28
N ILE A 5 -24.25 -7.02 -1.25
CA ILE A 5 -23.43 -6.07 -2.02
C ILE A 5 -23.26 -4.82 -1.15
N PHE A 6 -22.06 -4.58 -0.63
CA PHE A 6 -21.77 -3.39 0.15
C PHE A 6 -21.66 -2.17 -0.78
N ASN A 7 -22.78 -1.46 -0.94
CA ASN A 7 -22.82 -0.14 -1.55
C ASN A 7 -23.22 0.88 -0.48
N LYS A 8 -22.23 1.39 0.27
CA LYS A 8 -22.48 2.55 1.15
C LYS A 8 -22.27 3.81 0.31
N SER A 9 -23.33 4.22 -0.38
CA SER A 9 -23.36 5.43 -1.20
C SER A 9 -23.32 6.67 -0.32
N ASN A 10 -22.37 7.56 -0.61
CA ASN A 10 -22.70 8.90 -1.11
C ASN A 10 -21.52 9.41 -1.94
N ASP A 11 -21.89 10.03 -3.05
CA ASP A 11 -21.08 10.70 -4.08
C ASP A 11 -20.51 9.85 -5.23
N TYR A 12 -20.93 10.28 -6.40
CA TYR A 12 -20.81 9.68 -7.73
C TYR A 12 -19.36 9.50 -8.17
N CYS A 13 -18.89 8.25 -8.13
CA CYS A 13 -17.95 7.68 -9.11
C CYS A 13 -18.04 6.17 -8.94
N LEU A 14 -18.28 5.41 -10.03
CA LEU A 14 -18.35 3.95 -10.03
C LEU A 14 -17.14 3.34 -9.27
N GLN A 15 -17.28 3.08 -7.98
CA GLN A 15 -16.29 2.35 -7.18
C GLN A 15 -16.78 0.92 -7.12
N THR A 16 -16.27 0.09 -8.03
CA THR A 16 -16.36 -1.36 -7.87
C THR A 16 -15.83 -1.75 -6.48
N PRO A 17 -16.62 -2.43 -5.64
CA PRO A 17 -16.19 -2.78 -4.29
C PRO A 17 -14.93 -3.65 -4.35
N LEU A 18 -13.98 -3.44 -3.42
CA LEU A 18 -12.72 -4.19 -3.36
C LEU A 18 -12.97 -5.72 -3.28
N PHE A 19 -14.06 -6.13 -2.63
CA PHE A 19 -14.45 -7.52 -2.51
C PHE A 19 -15.98 -7.65 -2.40
N SER A 20 -16.49 -8.80 -2.83
CA SER A 20 -17.86 -9.26 -2.57
C SER A 20 -17.81 -10.57 -1.79
N ILE A 21 -18.70 -10.70 -0.79
CA ILE A 21 -18.80 -11.91 0.03
C ILE A 21 -20.11 -12.61 -0.34
N THR A 22 -19.99 -13.84 -0.80
CA THR A 22 -21.11 -14.79 -0.90
C THR A 22 -21.03 -15.78 0.26
N ASN A 23 -22.09 -16.58 0.47
CA ASN A 23 -22.15 -17.53 1.59
C ASN A 23 -21.00 -18.54 1.61
N THR A 24 -20.37 -18.80 0.46
CA THR A 24 -19.36 -19.85 0.30
C THR A 24 -18.02 -19.31 -0.21
N HIS A 25 -18.00 -18.16 -0.90
CA HIS A 25 -16.79 -17.64 -1.53
C HIS A 25 -16.66 -16.13 -1.37
N VAL A 26 -15.43 -15.63 -1.31
CA VAL A 26 -15.07 -14.22 -1.38
C VAL A 26 -14.43 -13.94 -2.73
N VAL A 27 -14.96 -12.98 -3.47
CA VAL A 27 -14.39 -12.52 -4.72
C VAL A 27 -13.71 -11.18 -4.47
N PHE A 28 -12.41 -11.09 -4.76
CA PHE A 28 -11.68 -9.83 -4.75
C PHE A 28 -11.62 -9.27 -6.17
N HIS A 29 -12.13 -8.06 -6.35
CA HIS A 29 -12.07 -7.36 -7.62
C HIS A 29 -10.79 -6.51 -7.63
N SER A 30 -9.72 -7.06 -8.19
CA SER A 30 -8.49 -6.31 -8.47
C SER A 30 -8.51 -5.83 -9.93
N LYS A 31 -7.88 -4.68 -10.21
CA LYS A 31 -7.84 -4.06 -11.56
C LYS A 31 -7.33 -4.99 -12.67
N GLN A 32 -6.64 -6.08 -12.31
CA GLN A 32 -6.06 -7.01 -13.28
C GLN A 32 -6.76 -8.37 -13.32
N GLN A 33 -7.39 -8.84 -12.22
CA GLN A 33 -8.04 -10.14 -12.14
C GLN A 33 -9.07 -10.20 -11.00
N GLU A 34 -10.12 -10.98 -11.20
CA GLU A 34 -11.03 -11.40 -10.13
C GLU A 34 -10.46 -12.64 -9.44
N LEU A 35 -10.18 -12.54 -8.15
CA LEU A 35 -9.64 -13.64 -7.37
C LEU A 35 -10.73 -14.19 -6.45
N GLN A 36 -11.19 -15.40 -6.76
CA GLN A 36 -12.18 -16.11 -5.98
C GLN A 36 -11.50 -17.01 -4.93
N PHE A 37 -11.95 -16.89 -3.69
CA PHE A 37 -11.48 -17.68 -2.56
C PHE A 37 -12.65 -18.36 -1.88
N ASP A 38 -12.55 -19.67 -1.67
CA ASP A 38 -13.48 -20.38 -0.77
C ASP A 38 -13.18 -19.98 0.68
N LEU A 39 -14.20 -19.55 1.42
CA LEU A 39 -14.10 -19.14 2.82
C LEU A 39 -13.60 -20.27 3.73
N ASN A 40 -13.96 -21.52 3.43
CA ASN A 40 -13.62 -22.67 4.26
C ASN A 40 -12.13 -23.04 4.18
N LEU A 41 -11.48 -22.66 3.08
CA LEU A 41 -10.07 -22.95 2.84
C LEU A 41 -9.14 -21.89 3.45
N ILE A 42 -9.68 -20.75 3.87
CA ILE A 42 -8.91 -19.67 4.49
C ILE A 42 -8.55 -20.09 5.92
N SER A 43 -7.26 -20.11 6.24
CA SER A 43 -6.78 -20.38 7.59
C SER A 43 -6.50 -19.09 8.36
N ASN A 44 -5.99 -18.07 7.67
CA ASN A 44 -5.62 -16.79 8.29
C ASN A 44 -5.71 -15.64 7.28
N VAL A 45 -6.12 -14.47 7.75
CA VAL A 45 -6.13 -13.23 6.97
C VAL A 45 -5.41 -12.14 7.76
N ARG A 46 -4.40 -11.52 7.14
CA ARG A 46 -3.61 -10.44 7.75
C ARG A 46 -3.38 -9.28 6.78
N LEU A 47 -3.53 -8.06 7.28
CA LEU A 47 -3.08 -6.86 6.57
C LEU A 47 -1.62 -6.55 6.96
N ILE A 48 -0.73 -6.50 5.96
CA ILE A 48 0.65 -6.07 6.11
C ILE A 48 0.78 -4.64 5.60
N LYS A 49 1.46 -3.81 6.40
CA LYS A 49 1.82 -2.43 6.09
C LYS A 49 3.33 -2.36 5.91
N ASN A 50 3.80 -2.09 4.70
CA ASN A 50 5.22 -1.92 4.40
C ASN A 50 5.52 -0.47 4.04
N ARG A 51 6.60 0.08 4.58
CA ARG A 51 7.10 1.40 4.16
C ARG A 51 7.80 1.28 2.82
N VAL A 52 7.49 2.17 1.89
CA VAL A 52 8.14 2.24 0.59
C VAL A 52 9.22 3.32 0.65
N PHE A 53 10.47 2.93 0.42
CA PHE A 53 11.63 3.84 0.48
C PHE A 53 12.12 4.29 -0.90
N TYR A 54 11.56 3.77 -1.99
CA TYR A 54 12.07 4.02 -3.34
C TYR A 54 12.13 5.52 -3.68
N ILE A 55 11.08 6.29 -3.37
CA ILE A 55 11.07 7.74 -3.60
C ILE A 55 12.18 8.43 -2.78
N ASN A 56 12.38 8.01 -1.53
CA ASN A 56 13.38 8.60 -0.65
C ASN A 56 14.81 8.33 -1.16
N ILE A 57 15.05 7.11 -1.64
CA ILE A 57 16.33 6.73 -2.26
C ILE A 57 16.54 7.55 -3.54
N LEU A 58 15.51 7.68 -4.37
CA LEU A 58 15.56 8.47 -5.61
C LEU A 58 15.86 9.95 -5.34
N LEU A 59 15.15 10.58 -4.39
CA LEU A 59 15.36 11.97 -4.02
C LEU A 59 16.78 12.20 -3.47
N THR A 60 17.27 11.27 -2.65
CA THR A 60 18.63 11.30 -2.11
C THR A 60 19.68 11.18 -3.21
N GLY A 61 19.51 10.23 -4.14
CA GLY A 61 20.43 10.05 -5.27
C GLY A 61 20.49 11.28 -6.16
N ILE A 62 19.35 11.88 -6.49
CA ILE A 62 19.29 13.14 -7.26
C ILE A 62 20.00 14.27 -6.51
N GLY A 63 19.78 14.41 -5.20
CA GLY A 63 20.45 15.42 -4.37
C GLY A 63 21.98 15.29 -4.40
N VAL A 64 22.51 14.07 -4.34
CA VAL A 64 23.95 13.80 -4.44
C VAL A 64 24.49 14.12 -5.84
N LEU A 65 23.78 13.77 -6.91
CA LEU A 65 24.18 14.12 -8.27
C LEU A 65 24.21 15.63 -8.49
N CYS A 66 23.20 16.35 -7.98
CA CYS A 66 23.17 17.81 -8.01
C CYS A 66 24.36 18.43 -7.26
N TYR A 67 24.74 17.86 -6.11
CA TYR A 67 25.91 18.31 -5.36
C TYR A 67 27.18 18.23 -6.21
N PHE A 68 27.48 17.05 -6.77
CA PHE A 68 28.67 16.88 -7.61
C PHE A 68 28.64 17.76 -8.85
N GLY A 69 27.48 17.87 -9.51
CA GLY A 69 27.31 18.75 -10.67
C GLY A 69 27.63 20.21 -10.33
N ILE A 70 27.13 20.71 -9.20
CA ILE A 70 27.37 22.10 -8.76
C ILE A 70 28.82 22.30 -8.33
N THR A 71 29.43 21.36 -7.60
CA THR A 71 30.83 21.49 -7.23
C THR A 71 31.76 21.54 -8.44
N ILE A 72 31.47 20.77 -9.49
CA ILE A 72 32.27 20.77 -10.73
C ILE A 72 32.03 22.05 -11.55
N PHE A 73 30.79 22.51 -11.67
CA PHE A 73 30.47 23.71 -12.46
C PHE A 73 30.90 25.03 -11.82
N PHE A 74 30.90 25.11 -10.49
CA PHE A 74 31.13 26.35 -9.73
C PHE A 74 32.47 26.38 -9.01
N GLU A 75 33.46 25.61 -9.46
CA GLU A 75 34.83 25.55 -8.90
C GLU A 75 35.48 26.91 -8.53
N PRO A 76 35.23 28.06 -9.21
CA PRO A 76 35.88 29.31 -8.80
C PRO A 76 35.11 30.13 -7.73
N PHE A 77 33.90 29.76 -7.31
CA PHE A 77 33.12 30.56 -6.35
C PHE A 77 33.08 29.95 -4.93
N PRO A 78 33.30 30.75 -3.86
CA PRO A 78 33.36 30.28 -2.47
C PRO A 78 31.98 29.94 -1.85
N SER A 79 31.04 29.44 -2.66
CA SER A 79 29.66 29.17 -2.28
C SER A 79 29.35 27.74 -1.76
N PRO A 80 30.27 26.88 -1.25
CA PRO A 80 29.85 25.55 -0.83
C PRO A 80 29.26 25.53 0.59
N TYR A 81 29.34 26.60 1.38
CA TYR A 81 28.96 26.53 2.81
C TYR A 81 27.48 26.23 3.07
N TYR A 82 26.55 26.70 2.22
CA TYR A 82 25.12 26.49 2.40
C TYR A 82 24.60 25.20 1.74
N PHE A 83 25.39 24.58 0.87
CA PHE A 83 24.95 23.42 0.10
C PHE A 83 24.84 22.11 0.92
N PRO A 84 25.73 21.83 1.90
CA PRO A 84 25.54 20.74 2.85
C PRO A 84 24.23 20.85 3.63
N PHE A 85 23.83 22.07 4.02
CA PHE A 85 22.55 22.30 4.68
C PHE A 85 21.36 21.95 3.77
N PHE A 86 21.46 22.25 2.47
CA PHE A 86 20.46 21.84 1.48
C PHE A 86 20.35 20.32 1.36
N LEU A 87 21.48 19.61 1.35
CA LEU A 87 21.51 18.15 1.28
C LEU A 87 20.92 17.51 2.56
N ILE A 88 21.26 18.05 3.73
CA ILE A 88 20.68 17.64 5.02
C ILE A 88 19.17 17.90 5.04
N ALA A 89 18.71 19.05 4.52
CA ALA A 89 17.28 19.36 4.42
C ALA A 89 16.54 18.37 3.52
N ILE A 90 17.12 17.98 2.37
CA ILE A 90 16.54 16.97 1.46
C ILE A 90 16.45 15.61 2.15
N LEU A 91 17.49 15.18 2.86
CA LEU A 91 17.49 13.93 3.62
C LEU A 91 16.41 13.96 4.71
N TYR A 92 16.29 15.07 5.43
CA TYR A 92 15.28 15.26 6.47
C TYR A 92 13.85 15.22 5.89
N LEU A 93 13.59 15.96 4.82
CA LEU A 93 12.31 15.95 4.10
C LEU A 93 11.97 14.56 3.54
N SER A 94 12.96 13.86 2.99
CA SER A 94 12.80 12.48 2.53
C SER A 94 12.40 11.55 3.67
N PHE A 95 12.95 11.74 4.87
CA PHE A 95 12.59 10.93 6.03
C PHE A 95 11.17 11.23 6.55
N LEU A 96 10.74 12.50 6.46
CA LEU A 96 9.37 12.92 6.80
C LEU A 96 8.34 12.39 5.81
N TYR A 97 8.69 12.28 4.52
CA TYR A 97 7.82 11.67 3.53
C TYR A 97 7.65 10.17 3.81
N LYS A 98 6.47 9.81 4.30
CA LYS A 98 6.12 8.43 4.66
C LYS A 98 5.10 7.90 3.67
N GLN A 99 5.56 7.13 2.70
CA GLN A 99 4.69 6.37 1.82
C GLN A 99 4.59 4.91 2.29
N PHE A 100 3.38 4.37 2.28
CA PHE A 100 3.10 2.99 2.70
C PHE A 100 2.45 2.21 1.56
N SER A 101 2.89 0.97 1.39
CA SER A 101 2.23 -0.04 0.58
C SER A 101 1.50 -1.00 1.50
N TYR A 102 0.28 -1.36 1.14
CA TYR A 102 -0.55 -2.28 1.90
C TYR A 102 -0.73 -3.57 1.11
N LYS A 103 -0.57 -4.70 1.77
CA LYS A 103 -0.80 -6.03 1.21
C LYS A 103 -1.74 -6.80 2.13
N LEU A 104 -2.81 -7.34 1.57
CA LEU A 104 -3.68 -8.29 2.26
C LEU A 104 -3.17 -9.69 1.97
N LEU A 105 -2.73 -10.38 3.01
CA LEU A 105 -2.31 -11.77 2.94
C LEU A 105 -3.48 -12.66 3.33
N ILE A 106 -3.81 -13.61 2.45
CA ILE A 106 -4.78 -14.66 2.69
C ILE A 106 -4.01 -15.98 2.67
N ASN A 107 -3.96 -16.65 3.81
CA ASN A 107 -3.34 -17.96 3.94
C ASN A 107 -4.39 -19.06 3.77
N LYS A 108 -4.08 -20.08 2.98
CA LYS A 108 -4.90 -21.29 2.83
C LYS A 108 -4.34 -22.41 3.69
N GLN A 109 -5.18 -23.37 4.08
CA GLN A 109 -4.77 -24.51 4.95
C GLN A 109 -3.59 -25.33 4.38
N TYR A 110 -3.38 -25.34 3.06
CA TYR A 110 -2.33 -26.13 2.39
C TYR A 110 -1.07 -25.33 2.03
N LEU A 111 -0.60 -24.43 2.91
CA LEU A 111 0.63 -23.63 2.73
C LEU A 111 0.63 -22.67 1.51
N ALA A 112 -0.49 -22.55 0.79
CA ALA A 112 -0.63 -21.57 -0.28
C ALA A 112 -1.02 -20.21 0.30
N PHE A 113 -0.19 -19.20 0.06
CA PHE A 113 -0.48 -17.81 0.41
C PHE A 113 -0.86 -17.03 -0.86
N HIS A 114 -1.84 -16.14 -0.74
CA HIS A 114 -2.16 -15.17 -1.78
C HIS A 114 -1.93 -13.76 -1.24
N GLU A 115 -1.17 -12.98 -2.01
CA GLU A 115 -0.91 -11.58 -1.72
C GLU A 115 -1.78 -10.70 -2.61
N LEU A 116 -2.65 -9.91 -1.99
CA LEU A 116 -3.47 -8.92 -2.67
C LEU A 116 -2.91 -7.53 -2.36
N LYS A 117 -2.47 -6.80 -3.38
CA LYS A 117 -2.03 -5.41 -3.20
C LYS A 117 -3.24 -4.52 -2.95
N VAL A 118 -3.27 -3.85 -1.80
CA VAL A 118 -4.38 -2.98 -1.39
C VAL A 118 -4.00 -1.52 -1.63
N SER A 119 -4.84 -0.83 -2.41
CA SER A 119 -4.72 0.62 -2.59
C SER A 119 -4.98 1.36 -1.27
N PRO A 120 -4.32 2.49 -0.98
CA PRO A 120 -4.59 3.28 0.22
C PRO A 120 -6.06 3.65 0.42
N LYS A 121 -6.80 3.84 -0.68
CA LYS A 121 -8.24 4.14 -0.65
C LYS A 121 -9.09 2.99 -0.10
N ASN A 122 -8.60 1.75 -0.20
CA ASN A 122 -9.35 0.54 0.13
C ASN A 122 -8.89 -0.12 1.45
N ILE A 123 -8.06 0.56 2.25
CA ILE A 123 -7.55 0.04 3.53
C ILE A 123 -8.70 -0.23 4.49
N THR A 124 -9.65 0.69 4.61
CA THR A 124 -10.81 0.57 5.50
C THR A 124 -11.65 -0.64 5.14
N HIS A 125 -11.88 -0.86 3.84
CA HIS A 125 -12.55 -2.05 3.33
C HIS A 125 -11.80 -3.33 3.70
N ALA A 126 -10.48 -3.38 3.50
CA ALA A 126 -9.67 -4.55 3.86
C ALA A 126 -9.66 -4.83 5.38
N GLN A 127 -9.63 -3.79 6.22
CA GLN A 127 -9.72 -3.93 7.69
C GLN A 127 -11.08 -4.45 8.12
N TYR A 128 -12.15 -3.96 7.49
CA TYR A 128 -13.52 -4.42 7.74
C TYR A 128 -13.70 -5.90 7.38
N PHE A 129 -13.17 -6.33 6.23
CA PHE A 129 -13.14 -7.73 5.83
C PHE A 129 -12.50 -8.63 6.89
N ILE A 130 -11.31 -8.25 7.39
CA ILE A 130 -10.60 -9.01 8.43
C ILE A 130 -11.43 -9.12 9.71
N ALA A 131 -12.08 -8.02 10.12
CA ALA A 131 -12.92 -8.00 11.31
C ALA A 131 -14.14 -8.93 11.17
N LEU A 132 -14.81 -8.89 10.01
CA LEU A 132 -15.93 -9.79 9.71
C LEU A 132 -15.51 -11.25 9.71
N TYR A 133 -14.42 -11.59 9.01
CA TYR A 133 -13.90 -12.95 8.93
C TYR A 133 -13.55 -13.51 10.31
N LYS A 134 -12.87 -12.72 11.16
CA LYS A 134 -12.55 -13.14 12.53
C LYS A 134 -13.79 -13.35 13.39
N LYS A 135 -14.87 -12.62 13.13
CA LYS A 135 -16.14 -12.77 13.84
C LYS A 135 -16.88 -14.04 13.40
N SER A 136 -16.82 -14.41 12.11
CA SER A 136 -17.45 -15.64 11.60
C SER A 136 -16.75 -16.91 12.07
N CYS A 137 -15.42 -16.91 12.22
CA CYS A 137 -14.67 -18.09 12.68
C CYS A 137 -14.70 -18.31 14.20
N LYS A 138 -15.26 -17.38 14.99
CA LYS A 138 -15.40 -17.51 16.46
C LYS A 138 -16.77 -18.02 16.91
N LYS A 139 -17.65 -18.35 15.97
CA LYS A 139 -18.89 -19.09 16.23
C LYS A 139 -18.62 -20.58 16.08
#